data_AF-A0A7K2JNI3-F1
#
_entry.id   AF-A0A7K2JNI3-F1
#
_cell.length_a   1.000
_cell.length_b   1.000
_cell.length_c   1.000
_cell.angle_alpha   90.00
_cell.angle_beta   90.00
_cell.angle_gamma   90.00
#
_symmetry.space_group_name_H-M   'P 1'
#
loop_
_entity.id
_entity.type
_entity.pdbx_description
1 polymer ?
#
loop_
_entity_poly.entity_id
_entity_poly.type
_entity_poly.pdbx_seq_one_letter_code
_entity_poly.pdbx_strand_id
1 'polypeptide(L)'
;MKRLLRRSATVLAAAALTAGAVVATAEAAPAKVSGGDPSLTDVYIWATDVNLRQQPTTASNVLAVRSHYWLDAVCQQRGQYVNDPAVGGNSWWTAVQEFAGSDIAWVNNLYLRGGEKIAGVPDC
;
A
#
# COMPACT_ATOMS: atom_id res chain seq x y z
N MET A 1 15.52 35.36 71.52
CA MET A 1 16.85 34.85 71.10
C MET A 1 16.76 33.35 70.85
N LYS A 2 16.89 32.91 69.59
CA LYS A 2 17.51 31.64 69.11
C LYS A 2 17.04 31.37 67.68
N ARG A 3 17.95 31.62 66.74
CA ARG A 3 17.93 31.09 65.36
C ARG A 3 18.03 29.57 65.41
N LEU A 4 17.47 28.86 64.43
CA LEU A 4 17.95 27.59 63.80
C LEU A 4 16.89 27.22 62.74
N LEU A 5 17.13 27.46 61.45
CA LEU A 5 17.81 26.60 60.45
C LEU A 5 16.85 25.73 59.62
N ARG A 6 16.69 26.16 58.36
CA ARG A 6 16.56 25.41 57.08
C ARG A 6 16.05 23.97 57.13
N ARG A 7 15.10 23.68 56.23
CA ARG A 7 15.18 22.58 55.24
C ARG A 7 14.19 22.83 54.10
N SER A 8 14.70 23.33 52.99
CA SER A 8 13.99 23.36 51.71
C SER A 8 13.89 21.93 51.19
N ALA A 9 12.68 21.42 50.99
CA ALA A 9 12.45 20.15 50.32
C ALA A 9 12.15 20.43 48.85
N THR A 10 13.12 20.16 47.98
CA THR A 10 12.93 20.12 46.53
C THR A 10 12.18 18.84 46.18
N VAL A 11 10.91 18.96 45.80
CA VAL A 11 10.14 17.86 45.23
C VAL A 11 10.58 17.70 43.78
N LEU A 12 11.31 16.63 43.46
CA LEU A 12 11.50 16.19 42.08
C LEU A 12 10.17 15.63 41.57
N ALA A 13 9.51 16.37 40.68
CA ALA A 13 8.45 15.83 39.86
C ALA A 13 9.07 14.97 38.75
N ALA A 14 9.02 13.65 38.90
CA ALA A 14 9.33 12.73 37.83
C ALA A 14 8.15 12.72 36.84
N ALA A 15 8.27 13.47 35.75
CA ALA A 15 7.37 13.34 34.62
C ALA A 15 7.70 12.03 33.89
N ALA A 16 6.91 10.99 34.15
CA ALA A 16 6.95 9.76 33.38
C ALA A 16 6.32 10.02 32.00
N LEU A 17 7.15 10.32 31.00
CA LEU A 17 6.75 10.23 29.60
C LEU A 17 6.58 8.75 29.25
N THR A 18 5.36 8.24 29.30
CA THR A 18 5.02 6.98 28.65
C THR A 18 4.99 7.22 27.15
N ALA A 19 6.15 7.10 26.51
CA ALA A 19 6.25 6.96 25.07
C ALA A 19 5.57 5.65 24.69
N GLY A 20 4.29 5.72 24.29
CA GLY A 20 3.60 4.61 23.66
C GLY A 20 4.26 4.33 22.31
N ALA A 21 5.20 3.39 22.28
CA ALA A 21 5.72 2.85 21.05
C ALA A 21 4.57 2.10 20.35
N VAL A 22 3.98 2.73 19.35
CA VAL A 22 3.10 2.05 18.40
C VAL A 22 4.01 1.10 17.63
N VAL A 23 4.04 -0.17 18.03
CA VAL A 23 4.74 -1.21 17.30
C VAL A 23 3.96 -1.40 16.00
N ALA A 24 4.39 -0.72 14.93
CA ALA A 24 3.94 -1.03 13.59
C ALA A 24 4.43 -2.44 13.28
N THR A 25 3.58 -3.44 13.50
CA THR A 25 3.81 -4.78 12.97
C THR A 25 3.77 -4.65 11.45
N ALA A 26 4.93 -4.63 10.82
CA ALA A 26 5.02 -4.79 9.37
C ALA A 26 4.50 -6.19 9.06
N GLU A 27 3.23 -6.28 8.64
CA GLU A 27 2.67 -7.54 8.16
C GLU A 27 3.51 -8.00 6.97
N ALA A 28 4.07 -9.20 7.11
CA ALA A 28 4.80 -9.85 6.03
C ALA A 28 3.89 -9.90 4.79
N ALA A 29 4.44 -9.59 3.62
CA ALA A 29 3.74 -9.83 2.37
C ALA A 29 3.26 -11.29 2.36
N PRO A 30 2.03 -11.57 1.94
CA PRO A 30 1.64 -12.96 1.73
C PRO A 30 2.61 -13.60 0.76
N ALA A 31 2.89 -14.88 1.00
CA ALA A 31 3.75 -15.65 0.13
C ALA A 31 3.26 -15.51 -1.32
N LYS A 32 4.21 -15.33 -2.23
CA LYS A 32 3.92 -15.36 -3.66
C LYS A 32 3.33 -16.72 -4.00
N VAL A 33 2.16 -16.72 -4.65
CA VAL A 33 1.51 -17.95 -5.09
C VAL A 33 2.15 -18.37 -6.41
N SER A 34 2.51 -19.65 -6.54
CA SER A 34 2.93 -20.22 -7.81
C SER A 34 1.72 -20.35 -8.74
N GLY A 35 1.81 -19.80 -9.95
CA GLY A 35 0.71 -19.94 -10.92
C GLY A 35 0.70 -18.91 -12.05
N GLY A 36 1.41 -17.78 -11.90
CA GLY A 36 1.53 -16.78 -12.96
C GLY A 36 2.35 -17.24 -14.15
N ASP A 37 2.20 -16.53 -15.27
CA ASP A 37 3.03 -16.71 -16.46
C ASP A 37 4.48 -16.33 -16.14
N PRO A 38 5.46 -17.25 -16.30
CA PRO A 38 6.86 -16.98 -15.96
C PRO A 38 7.52 -15.91 -16.83
N SER A 39 6.90 -15.49 -17.93
CA SER A 39 7.37 -14.40 -18.79
C SER A 39 6.87 -13.01 -18.35
N LEU A 40 5.91 -12.96 -17.42
CA LEU A 40 5.32 -11.74 -16.91
C LEU A 40 5.80 -11.43 -15.48
N THR A 41 5.65 -10.17 -15.09
CA THR A 41 5.91 -9.76 -13.70
C THR A 41 4.65 -9.97 -12.88
N ASP A 42 4.71 -10.82 -11.86
CA ASP A 42 3.60 -10.94 -10.91
C ASP A 42 3.53 -9.71 -10.00
N VAL A 43 2.34 -9.15 -9.86
CA VAL A 43 2.03 -8.03 -8.98
C VAL A 43 1.03 -8.43 -7.91
N TYR A 44 1.08 -7.75 -6.78
CA TYR A 44 0.21 -8.04 -5.64
C TYR A 44 -0.62 -6.81 -5.26
N ILE A 45 -1.94 -6.98 -5.24
CA ILE A 45 -2.88 -6.00 -4.70
C ILE A 45 -2.77 -6.04 -3.18
N TRP A 46 -2.33 -4.94 -2.55
CA TRP A 46 -2.17 -4.87 -1.09
C TRP A 46 -3.44 -4.45 -0.35
N ALA A 47 -4.36 -3.77 -1.03
CA ALA A 47 -5.58 -3.21 -0.46
C ALA A 47 -6.78 -4.17 -0.59
N THR A 48 -7.91 -3.76 -0.01
CA THR A 48 -9.21 -4.43 -0.12
C THR A 48 -10.13 -3.70 -1.10
N ASP A 49 -11.10 -4.44 -1.65
CA ASP A 49 -12.19 -3.93 -2.49
C ASP A 49 -11.70 -3.09 -3.69
N VAL A 50 -10.57 -3.52 -4.27
CA VAL A 50 -9.94 -2.82 -5.38
C VAL A 50 -10.67 -3.14 -6.68
N ASN A 51 -11.16 -2.09 -7.33
CA ASN A 51 -11.81 -2.18 -8.63
C ASN A 51 -10.77 -2.36 -9.74
N LEU A 52 -10.85 -3.48 -10.44
CA LEU A 52 -10.14 -3.74 -11.70
C LEU A 52 -11.02 -3.23 -12.84
N ARG A 53 -10.47 -2.36 -13.67
CA ARG A 53 -11.25 -1.51 -14.59
C ARG A 53 -10.97 -1.79 -16.04
N GLN A 54 -11.93 -1.50 -16.91
CA GLN A 54 -11.77 -1.73 -18.35
C GLN A 54 -10.71 -0.81 -19.00
N GLN A 55 -10.49 0.38 -18.43
CA GLN A 55 -9.54 1.38 -18.92
C GLN A 55 -8.80 2.00 -17.71
N PRO A 56 -7.64 2.67 -17.91
CA PRO A 56 -6.85 3.29 -16.83
C PRO A 56 -7.48 4.61 -16.32
N THR A 57 -8.76 4.55 -15.97
CA THR A 57 -9.57 5.64 -15.42
C THR A 57 -10.66 5.06 -14.53
N THR A 58 -10.96 5.78 -13.44
CA THR A 58 -12.04 5.45 -12.51
C THR A 58 -13.44 5.63 -13.08
N ALA A 59 -13.58 6.25 -14.26
CA ALA A 59 -14.86 6.42 -14.94
C ALA A 59 -15.26 5.19 -15.78
N SER A 60 -14.32 4.28 -16.04
CA SER A 60 -14.60 3.08 -16.84
C SER A 60 -15.25 1.96 -16.02
N ASN A 61 -15.90 1.04 -16.73
CA ASN A 61 -16.57 -0.11 -16.15
C ASN A 61 -15.63 -0.92 -15.25
N VAL A 62 -16.17 -1.39 -14.13
CA VAL A 62 -15.50 -2.36 -13.25
C VAL A 62 -15.69 -3.75 -13.84
N LEU A 63 -14.58 -4.43 -14.13
CA LEU A 63 -14.58 -5.80 -14.65
C LEU A 63 -14.49 -6.84 -13.52
N ALA A 64 -13.80 -6.50 -12.43
CA ALA A 64 -13.70 -7.34 -11.23
C ALA A 64 -13.39 -6.51 -9.99
N VAL A 65 -13.60 -7.11 -8.81
CA VAL A 65 -13.19 -6.56 -7.51
C VAL A 65 -12.31 -7.59 -6.81
N ARG A 66 -11.13 -7.17 -6.34
CA ARG A 66 -10.17 -8.05 -5.67
C ARG A 66 -9.62 -7.42 -4.39
N SER A 67 -9.31 -8.28 -3.44
CA SER A 67 -8.68 -7.94 -2.17
C SER A 67 -7.49 -8.87 -1.99
N HIS A 68 -6.32 -8.33 -1.66
CA HIS A 68 -5.16 -9.15 -1.27
C HIS A 68 -4.81 -10.26 -2.29
N TYR A 69 -4.64 -9.90 -3.56
CA TYR A 69 -4.64 -10.85 -4.67
C TYR A 69 -3.41 -10.73 -5.57
N TRP A 70 -2.92 -11.86 -6.10
CA TRP A 70 -1.79 -11.94 -7.04
C TRP A 70 -2.29 -11.99 -8.48
N LEU A 71 -1.63 -11.25 -9.38
CA LEU A 71 -1.99 -11.10 -10.79
C LEU A 71 -0.74 -11.05 -11.66
N ASP A 72 -0.87 -11.39 -12.92
CA ASP A 72 0.17 -11.16 -13.93
C ASP A 72 0.05 -9.73 -14.47
N ALA A 73 1.14 -8.97 -14.49
CA ALA A 73 1.20 -7.65 -15.11
C ALA A 73 1.68 -7.74 -16.56
N VAL A 74 0.84 -7.25 -17.46
CA VAL A 74 1.07 -7.30 -18.92
C VAL A 74 1.91 -6.10 -19.38
N CYS A 75 1.44 -4.89 -19.07
CA CYS A 75 2.16 -3.64 -19.32
C CYS A 75 1.60 -2.54 -18.40
N GLN A 76 2.22 -1.37 -18.37
CA GLN A 76 1.75 -0.22 -17.59
C GLN A 76 1.83 1.08 -18.39
N GLN A 77 0.96 2.04 -18.06
CA GLN A 77 0.97 3.37 -18.66
C GLN A 77 0.43 4.43 -17.69
N ARG A 78 0.61 5.71 -18.04
CA ARG A 78 -0.04 6.81 -17.32
C ARG A 78 -1.53 6.87 -17.70
N GLY A 79 -2.37 7.02 -16.69
CA GLY A 79 -3.81 7.21 -16.84
C GLY A 79 -4.32 8.32 -15.93
N GLN A 80 -5.56 8.19 -15.47
CA GLN A 80 -6.13 9.15 -14.52
C GLN A 80 -5.33 9.14 -13.20
N TYR A 81 -5.02 10.33 -12.67
CA TYR A 81 -4.48 10.45 -11.32
C TYR A 81 -5.54 10.05 -10.28
N VAL A 82 -5.22 9.08 -9.44
CA VAL A 82 -6.04 8.64 -8.32
C VAL A 82 -5.40 9.12 -7.03
N ASN A 83 -6.21 9.66 -6.12
CA ASN A 83 -5.77 10.06 -4.79
C ASN A 83 -6.68 9.43 -3.74
N ASP A 84 -6.09 8.60 -2.89
CA ASP A 84 -6.69 8.05 -1.70
C ASP A 84 -6.17 8.82 -0.48
N PRO A 85 -7.03 9.50 0.30
CA PRO A 85 -6.61 10.29 1.45
C PRO A 85 -5.81 9.50 2.51
N ALA A 86 -5.99 8.19 2.60
CA ALA A 86 -5.32 7.35 3.59
C ALA A 86 -3.95 6.84 3.11
N VAL A 87 -3.68 6.87 1.80
CA VAL A 87 -2.52 6.22 1.17
C VAL A 87 -1.62 7.20 0.42
N GLY A 88 -2.22 8.17 -0.27
CA GLY A 88 -1.55 9.07 -1.21
C GLY A 88 -2.16 8.97 -2.61
N GLY A 89 -1.38 9.28 -3.64
CA GLY A 89 -1.89 9.25 -5.01
C GLY A 89 -0.89 8.76 -6.04
N ASN A 90 -1.42 8.32 -7.18
CA ASN A 90 -0.64 7.75 -8.26
C ASN A 90 -1.37 7.90 -9.61
N SER A 91 -0.60 8.17 -10.67
CA SER A 91 -1.09 8.28 -12.06
C SER A 91 -0.75 7.08 -12.95
N TRP A 92 0.05 6.14 -12.47
CA TRP A 92 0.38 4.93 -13.20
C TRP A 92 -0.68 3.85 -12.98
N TRP A 93 -0.99 3.16 -14.07
CA TRP A 93 -1.93 2.04 -14.09
C TRP A 93 -1.26 0.85 -14.76
N THR A 94 -1.50 -0.34 -14.23
CA THR A 94 -0.99 -1.60 -14.76
C THR A 94 -2.15 -2.40 -15.34
N ALA A 95 -1.97 -2.85 -16.58
CA ALA A 95 -2.82 -3.85 -17.21
C ALA A 95 -2.49 -5.22 -16.61
N VAL A 96 -3.49 -5.91 -16.09
CA VAL A 96 -3.35 -7.14 -15.32
C VAL A 96 -4.27 -8.24 -15.83
N GLN A 97 -3.85 -9.48 -15.60
CA GLN A 97 -4.60 -10.69 -15.85
C GLN A 97 -4.54 -11.61 -14.62
N GLU A 98 -5.57 -12.40 -14.38
CA GLU A 98 -5.49 -13.48 -13.39
C GLU A 98 -4.59 -14.62 -13.89
N PHE A 99 -3.88 -15.28 -12.97
CA PHE A 99 -2.98 -16.41 -13.27
C PHE A 99 -3.65 -17.56 -14.04
N ALA A 100 -4.95 -17.79 -13.79
CA ALA A 100 -5.73 -18.79 -14.51
C ALA A 100 -6.22 -18.32 -15.90
N GLY A 101 -5.91 -17.09 -16.29
CA GLY A 101 -6.45 -16.39 -17.44
C GLY A 101 -7.71 -15.59 -17.10
N SER A 102 -7.79 -14.37 -17.61
CA SER A 102 -8.96 -13.49 -17.57
C SER A 102 -8.95 -12.51 -18.74
N ASP A 103 -10.00 -11.72 -18.91
CA ASP A 103 -9.88 -10.48 -19.70
C ASP A 103 -8.86 -9.55 -19.04
N ILE A 104 -8.19 -8.72 -19.85
CA ILE A 104 -7.27 -7.70 -19.35
C ILE A 104 -8.06 -6.61 -18.65
N ALA A 105 -7.68 -6.30 -17.43
CA ALA A 105 -8.20 -5.19 -16.65
C ALA A 105 -7.07 -4.25 -16.20
N TRP A 106 -7.43 -3.07 -15.72
CA TRP A 106 -6.51 -2.03 -15.28
C TRP A 106 -6.69 -1.77 -13.80
N VAL A 107 -5.58 -1.71 -13.07
CA VAL A 107 -5.53 -1.32 -11.67
C VAL A 107 -4.57 -0.16 -11.51
N ASN A 108 -4.96 0.84 -10.71
CA ASN A 108 -4.07 1.95 -10.41
C ASN A 108 -2.96 1.44 -9.47
N ASN A 109 -1.71 1.81 -9.76
CA ASN A 109 -0.53 1.30 -9.05
C ASN A 109 -0.50 1.73 -7.57
N LEU A 110 -1.31 2.72 -7.15
CA LEU A 110 -1.53 3.03 -5.74
C LEU A 110 -1.94 1.80 -4.92
N TYR A 111 -2.65 0.85 -5.54
CA TYR A 111 -3.15 -0.36 -4.89
C TYR A 111 -2.26 -1.60 -5.11
N LEU A 112 -1.12 -1.43 -5.80
CA LEU A 112 -0.14 -2.50 -6.03
C LEU A 112 1.10 -2.30 -5.15
N ARG A 113 1.71 -3.41 -4.70
CA ARG A 113 3.07 -3.34 -4.13
C ARG A 113 4.07 -3.14 -5.26
N GLY A 114 5.07 -2.28 -5.04
CA GLY A 114 6.18 -2.09 -5.99
C GLY A 114 6.51 -0.64 -6.35
N GLY A 115 5.82 0.34 -5.75
CA GLY A 115 6.10 1.77 -5.93
C GLY A 115 5.15 2.45 -6.92
N GLU A 116 5.51 3.68 -7.35
CA GLU A 116 4.64 4.47 -8.23
C GLU A 116 4.46 3.80 -9.61
N LYS A 117 5.58 3.50 -10.26
CA LYS A 117 5.68 2.69 -11.48
C LYS A 117 6.35 1.36 -11.12
N ILE A 118 5.77 0.23 -11.51
CA ILE A 118 6.25 -1.08 -11.05
C ILE A 118 7.47 -1.51 -11.84
N ALA A 119 8.58 -1.80 -11.17
CA ALA A 119 9.79 -2.30 -11.82
C ALA A 119 9.54 -3.68 -12.46
N GLY A 120 10.08 -3.91 -13.67
CA GLY A 120 9.92 -5.16 -14.41
C GLY A 120 8.68 -5.24 -15.30
N VAL A 121 7.67 -4.38 -15.06
CA VAL A 121 6.51 -4.27 -15.95
C VAL A 121 6.85 -3.34 -17.12
N PRO A 122 6.73 -3.77 -18.39
CA PRO A 122 7.03 -2.93 -19.55
C PRO A 122 6.00 -1.81 -19.74
N ASP A 123 6.38 -0.77 -20.48
CA ASP A 123 5.41 0.26 -20.89
C ASP A 123 4.50 -0.25 -22.01
N CYS A 124 3.24 0.18 -21.95
CA CYS A 124 2.38 0.24 -23.13
C CYS A 124 2.71 1.55 -23.89
#